data_AF-A0A7Y5WXW8-F1
#
_entry.id   AF-A0A7Y5WXW8-F1
#
_cell.length_a   1.000
_cell.length_b   1.000
_cell.length_c   1.000
_cell.angle_alpha   90.00
_cell.angle_beta   90.00
_cell.angle_gamma   90.00
#
_symmetry.space_group_name_H-M   'P 1'
#
loop_
_entity.id
_entity.type
_entity.pdbx_description
1 polymer ?
#
loop_
_entity_poly.entity_id
_entity_poly.type
_entity_poly.pdbx_seq_one_letter_code
_entity_poly.pdbx_strand_id
1 'polypeptide(L)' 'MARQELLTLEHAEACAGCGAELGPGVRAWRDAEAHLWTCTDCLPPDESTRHSLAHGFVRPDRSYSGLF' A
#
# COMPACT_ATOMS: atom_id res chain seq x y z
N MET A 1 -11.67 16.30 -4.50
CA MET A 1 -10.58 15.48 -5.05
C MET A 1 -9.50 15.53 -3.99
N ALA A 2 -9.30 14.45 -3.23
CA ALA A 2 -8.31 14.42 -2.16
C ALA A 2 -6.93 14.74 -2.74
N ARG A 3 -6.35 15.87 -2.33
CA ARG A 3 -5.06 16.33 -2.86
C ARG A 3 -3.94 15.68 -2.06
N GLN A 4 -3.42 14.56 -2.58
CA GLN A 4 -2.35 13.80 -1.95
C GLN A 4 -0.99 14.27 -2.48
N GLU A 5 -0.04 14.50 -1.57
CA GLU A 5 1.30 15.00 -1.89
C GLU A 5 2.36 14.08 -1.31
N LEU A 6 3.35 13.69 -2.12
CA LEU A 6 4.45 12.83 -1.68
C LEU A 6 5.52 13.68 -1.00
N LEU A 7 5.64 13.52 0.33
CA LEU A 7 6.55 14.29 1.17
C LEU A 7 7.50 13.35 1.93
N THR A 8 8.62 13.90 2.39
CA THR A 8 9.53 13.19 3.29
C THR A 8 9.10 13.45 4.73
N LEU A 9 8.98 12.38 5.51
CA LEU A 9 8.61 12.46 6.92
C LEU A 9 9.72 13.12 7.74
N GLU A 10 9.35 14.09 8.56
CA GLU A 10 10.26 14.71 9.54
C GLU A 10 10.30 13.92 10.86
N HIS A 11 9.23 13.20 11.17
CA HIS A 11 9.05 12.41 12.40
C HIS A 11 8.53 11.01 12.06
N ALA A 12 8.63 10.08 13.02
CA ALA A 12 8.06 8.76 12.86
C ALA A 12 6.53 8.84 12.88
N GLU A 13 5.87 8.39 11.81
CA GLU A 13 4.41 8.41 11.67
C GLU A 13 3.89 7.01 11.32
N ALA A 14 2.66 6.70 11.69
CA ALA A 14 2.03 5.43 11.34
C ALA A 14 1.37 5.51 9.96
N CYS A 15 1.59 4.50 9.13
CA CYS A 15 0.89 4.38 7.86
C CYS A 15 -0.60 4.08 8.07
N ALA A 16 -1.48 4.93 7.55
CA ALA A 16 -2.93 4.76 7.62
C ALA A 16 -3.44 3.52 6.85
N GLY A 17 -2.70 3.02 5.86
CA GLY A 17 -3.09 1.86 5.06
C GLY A 17 -2.73 0.51 5.68
N CYS A 18 -1.50 0.36 6.17
CA CYS A 18 -0.98 -0.92 6.67
C CYS A 18 -0.60 -0.90 8.16
N GLY A 19 -0.65 0.26 8.83
CA GLY A 19 -0.23 0.41 10.23
C GLY A 19 1.27 0.32 10.46
N ALA A 20 2.09 0.19 9.40
CA ALA A 20 3.54 0.15 9.55
C ALA A 20 4.09 1.48 10.07
N GLU A 21 5.09 1.41 10.94
CA GLU A 21 5.83 2.58 11.42
C GLU A 21 6.74 3.10 10.31
N LEU A 22 6.52 4.35 9.90
CA LEU A 22 7.31 5.04 8.89
C LEU A 22 8.31 5.93 9.61
N GLY A 23 9.59 5.59 9.56
CA GLY A 23 10.64 6.38 10.20
C GLY A 23 10.84 7.76 9.56
N PRO A 24 11.51 8.69 10.27
CA PRO A 24 11.90 9.97 9.71
C PRO A 24 12.85 9.77 8.52
N GLY A 25 12.73 10.62 7.50
CA GLY A 25 13.48 10.52 6.25
C GLY A 25 12.87 9.57 5.20
N VAL A 26 11.79 8.85 5.54
CA VAL A 26 11.04 8.02 4.58
C VAL A 26 10.09 8.90 3.78
N ARG A 27 9.95 8.60 2.48
CA ARG A 27 8.95 9.25 1.62
C ARG A 27 7.60 8.57 1.79
N ALA A 28 6.58 9.36 2.11
CA ALA A 28 5.21 8.90 2.33
C ALA A 28 4.22 9.90 1.73
N TRP A 29 3.06 9.39 1.32
CA TRP A 29 1.97 10.22 0.83
C TRP A 29 1.27 10.88 2.01
N ARG A 30 1.16 12.20 1.97
CA ARG A 30 0.38 12.98 2.93
C ARG A 30 -0.96 13.34 2.32
N ASP A 31 -2.03 13.00 3.02
CA ASP A 31 -3.35 13.51 2.75
C ASP A 31 -3.55 14.81 3.55
N ALA A 32 -3.61 15.95 2.85
CA ALA A 32 -3.71 17.25 3.51
C ALA A 32 -5.10 17.50 4.13
N GLU A 33 -6.15 16.80 3.67
CA GLU A 33 -7.51 16.98 4.17
C GLU A 33 -7.75 16.12 5.41
N ALA A 34 -7.30 14.86 5.40
CA ALA A 34 -7.45 13.91 6.49
C ALA A 34 -6.30 13.95 7.50
N HIS A 35 -5.22 14.67 7.21
CA HIS A 35 -3.99 14.67 8.01
C HIS A 35 -3.40 13.26 8.22
N LEU A 36 -3.52 12.40 7.20
CA LEU A 36 -3.05 11.02 7.26
C LEU A 36 -1.79 10.82 6.43
N TRP A 37 -0.91 9.93 6.91
CA TRP A 37 0.29 9.50 6.19
C TRP A 37 0.12 8.09 5.68
N THR A 38 0.47 7.85 4.42
CA THR A 38 0.33 6.54 3.79
C THR A 38 1.62 6.15 3.08
N CYS A 39 2.04 4.91 3.28
CA CYS A 39 3.24 4.36 2.68
C CYS A 39 3.12 4.33 1.14
N THR A 40 4.23 4.45 0.42
CA THR A 40 4.24 4.42 -1.06
C THR A 40 3.77 3.08 -1.64
N ASP A 41 3.92 1.98 -0.90
CA ASP A 41 3.38 0.66 -1.26
C ASP A 41 1.85 0.58 -1.11
N CYS A 42 1.32 1.28 -0.11
CA CYS A 42 -0.08 1.22 0.30
C CYS A 42 -0.97 2.07 -0.61
N LEU A 43 -0.40 3.14 -1.14
CA LEU A 43 -1.07 4.08 -2.01
C LEU A 43 -0.35 4.09 -3.36
N PRO A 44 -0.71 3.19 -4.28
CA PRO A 44 -0.19 3.25 -5.62
C PRO A 44 -0.59 4.60 -6.24
N PRO A 45 0.33 5.28 -6.94
CA PRO A 45 -0.04 6.44 -7.74
C PRO A 45 -1.00 5.93 -8.80
N ASP A 46 -2.23 6.42 -8.75
CA ASP A 46 -3.25 6.19 -9.75
C ASP A 46 -4.05 4.88 -9.67
N GLU A 47 -5.34 5.09 -9.92
CA GLU A 47 -6.53 4.27 -9.68
C GLU A 47 -6.52 2.98 -10.52
N SER A 48 -5.55 2.86 -11.42
CA SER A 48 -5.38 1.75 -12.35
C SER A 48 -4.76 0.50 -11.72
N THR A 49 -4.18 0.59 -10.52
CA THR A 49 -3.47 -0.55 -9.89
C THR A 49 -4.37 -1.43 -8.99
N ARG A 50 -5.65 -1.09 -8.82
CA ARG A 50 -6.60 -1.97 -8.09
C ARG A 50 -7.02 -3.23 -8.85
N HIS A 51 -6.73 -3.34 -10.14
CA HIS A 51 -7.12 -4.53 -10.92
C HIS A 51 -6.03 -5.61 -11.06
N SER A 52 -4.78 -5.35 -10.65
CA SER A 52 -3.68 -6.32 -10.90
C SER A 52 -3.38 -7.24 -9.72
N LEU A 53 -3.80 -6.92 -8.50
CA LEU A 53 -3.60 -7.79 -7.33
C LEU A 53 -4.74 -8.79 -7.09
N ALA A 54 -5.87 -8.67 -7.82
CA ALA A 54 -6.97 -9.65 -7.77
C ALA A 54 -6.74 -10.90 -8.65
N HIS A 55 -5.70 -10.91 -9.50
CA HIS A 55 -5.43 -12.02 -10.43
C HIS A 55 -4.00 -12.60 -10.33
N GLY A 56 -3.28 -12.33 -9.24
CA GLY A 56 -1.86 -12.68 -9.10
C GLY A 56 -1.52 -13.83 -8.13
N PHE A 57 -2.43 -14.24 -7.25
CA PHE A 57 -2.23 -15.45 -6.42
C PHE A 57 -2.65 -16.71 -7.20
N VAL A 58 -2.09 -16.90 -8.39
CA VAL A 58 -1.92 -18.27 -8.91
C VAL A 58 -0.85 -18.88 -8.04
N ARG A 59 -1.25 -19.67 -7.03
CA ARG A 59 -0.34 -20.63 -6.40
C ARG A 59 0.10 -21.60 -7.50
N PRO A 60 1.38 -21.70 -7.88
CA PRO A 60 1.83 -22.84 -8.65
C PRO A 60 2.36 -23.86 -7.66
N ASP A 61 1.49 -24.66 -7.05
CA ASP A 61 1.92 -25.98 -6.57
C ASP A 61 0.75 -26.97 -6.45
N ARG A 62 0.51 -27.66 -7.57
CA ARG A 62 0.50 -29.12 -7.68
C ARG A 62 0.43 -29.89 -6.34
N SER A 63 -0.73 -30.46 -6.03
CA SER A 63 -0.78 -31.80 -5.46
C SER A 63 -2.02 -32.54 -5.92
N TYR A 64 -1.76 -33.54 -6.76
CA TYR A 64 -2.65 -34.58 -7.22
C TYR A 64 -2.88 -35.58 -6.06
N SER A 65 -4.12 -35.77 -5.60
CA SER A 65 -4.65 -36.94 -4.85
C SER A 65 -6.12 -36.64 -4.51
N GLY A 66 -7.13 -37.45 -4.80
CA GLY A 66 -7.19 -38.81 -5.29
C GLY A 66 -8.60 -39.11 -5.82
N LEU A 67 -8.73 -40.28 -6.45
CA LEU A 67 -9.94 -40.81 -7.05
C LEU A 67 -11.10 -40.96 -6.04
N PHE A 68 -12.32 -40.67 -6.50
CA PHE A 68 -13.56 -41.29 -6.07
C PHE A 68 -14.24 -41.89 -7.29
#